data_AF-A0A344TNC0-F1
#
_entry.id   AF-A0A344TNC0-F1
#
_cell.length_a   1.000
_cell.length_b   1.000
_cell.length_c   1.000
_cell.angle_alpha   90.00
_cell.angle_beta   90.00
_cell.angle_gamma   90.00
#
_symmetry.space_group_name_H-M   'P 1'
#
loop_
_entity.id
_entity.type
_entity.pdbx_description
1 polymer ?
#
loop_
_entity_poly.entity_id
_entity_poly.type
_entity_poly.pdbx_seq_one_letter_code
_entity_poly.pdbx_strand_id
1 'polypeptide(L)'
;MFVKTYFLGIVVILCVATALLTGSTVFQKTPPPASSSTDFDRKTFGEYWFKGKAEISTYALQQAHYGALNPGEAVLVFVTEDFRTDTQVKLDKEENRHKSTPVLKLNAIHRIVTGIYDYSIYTSVFTPIDPALFPQTLKVSTTSQDWCGHTFTQLNYQNNGYKVTGRSYFEDNVSEDYTSEKALLEDEIWTRLRLTPSRLPLGSINIIPGTKTARLRHQKIAPMAAMASMEPYKGNVFPGKSLKVYKIAYAEGRILQVVFEENFPHRITGWEDTYPSRGKLLTTRAIHKKTLLSAYWTQNAPENRSLRDTLQLQ
;
A
#
# COMPACT_ATOMS: atom_id res chain seq x y z
N MET A 1 -34.20 25.43 -47.03
CA MET A 1 -34.72 24.90 -45.74
C MET A 1 -34.29 23.46 -45.47
N PHE A 2 -34.27 22.58 -46.48
CA PHE A 2 -33.95 21.15 -46.36
C PHE A 2 -32.58 20.85 -45.70
N VAL A 3 -31.50 21.51 -46.14
CA VAL A 3 -30.14 21.23 -45.63
C VAL A 3 -29.99 21.58 -44.14
N LYS A 4 -30.68 22.62 -43.63
CA LYS A 4 -30.62 22.97 -42.20
C LYS A 4 -31.35 21.96 -41.31
N THR A 5 -32.46 21.40 -41.79
CA THR A 5 -33.26 20.42 -41.03
C THR A 5 -32.58 19.05 -40.96
N TYR A 6 -31.84 18.66 -42.01
CA TYR A 6 -31.21 17.34 -42.10
C TYR A 6 -29.68 17.34 -41.93
N PHE A 7 -29.08 18.49 -41.59
CA PHE A 7 -27.62 18.65 -41.46
C PHE A 7 -26.99 17.61 -40.53
N LEU A 8 -27.57 17.39 -39.35
CA LEU A 8 -27.05 16.43 -38.37
C LEU A 8 -27.13 14.99 -38.89
N GLY A 9 -28.23 14.63 -39.57
CA GLY A 9 -28.39 13.31 -40.16
C GLY A 9 -27.39 13.03 -41.28
N ILE A 10 -27.13 14.04 -42.13
CA ILE A 10 -26.15 13.94 -43.21
C ILE A 10 -24.73 13.78 -42.64
N VAL A 11 -24.38 14.52 -41.58
CA VAL A 11 -23.07 14.42 -40.92
C VAL A 11 -22.87 13.03 -40.31
N VAL A 12 -23.87 12.47 -39.62
CA VAL A 12 -23.78 11.13 -39.03
C VAL A 12 -23.61 10.06 -40.12
N ILE A 13 -24.37 10.15 -41.21
CA ILE A 13 -24.25 9.21 -42.33
C ILE A 13 -22.86 9.31 -42.98
N LEU A 14 -22.33 10.53 -43.16
CA LEU A 14 -20.98 10.72 -43.69
C LEU A 14 -19.90 10.14 -42.77
N CYS A 15 -20.02 10.32 -41.45
CA CYS A 15 -19.08 9.75 -40.47
C CYS A 15 -19.11 8.22 -40.43
N VAL A 16 -20.29 7.61 -40.56
CA VAL A 16 -20.42 6.15 -40.61
C VAL A 16 -19.85 5.61 -41.93
N ALA A 17 -20.13 6.27 -43.04
CA ALA A 17 -19.61 5.90 -44.35
C ALA A 17 -18.07 6.01 -44.41
N THR A 18 -17.49 7.09 -43.87
CA THR A 18 -16.02 7.23 -43.79
C THR A 18 -15.39 6.18 -42.90
N ALA A 19 -15.96 5.89 -41.71
CA ALA A 19 -15.44 4.85 -40.82
C ALA A 19 -15.44 3.45 -41.46
N LEU A 20 -16.45 3.13 -42.27
CA LEU A 20 -16.53 1.88 -43.04
C LEU A 20 -15.53 1.84 -44.20
N LEU A 21 -15.37 2.94 -44.93
CA LEU A 21 -14.45 3.04 -46.08
C LEU A 21 -12.97 3.03 -45.66
N THR A 22 -12.62 3.60 -44.51
CA THR A 22 -11.24 3.66 -44.02
C THR A 22 -10.82 2.43 -43.21
N GLY A 23 -11.65 1.38 -43.16
CA GLY A 23 -11.39 0.18 -42.34
C GLY A 23 -11.15 0.53 -40.86
N SER A 24 -11.61 1.70 -40.42
CA SER A 24 -11.41 2.23 -39.08
C SER A 24 -12.48 1.66 -38.15
N THR A 25 -12.61 0.34 -38.17
CA THR A 25 -13.31 -0.36 -37.11
C THR A 25 -12.49 -0.15 -35.86
N VAL A 26 -13.08 0.53 -34.88
CA VAL A 26 -12.62 0.55 -33.49
C VAL A 26 -12.81 -0.85 -32.90
N PHE A 27 -12.19 -1.86 -33.51
CA PHE A 27 -11.93 -3.12 -32.84
C PHE A 27 -10.77 -2.83 -31.92
N GLN A 28 -11.13 -2.57 -30.66
CA GLN A 28 -10.27 -2.79 -29.51
C GLN A 28 -9.30 -3.92 -29.85
N LYS A 29 -8.00 -3.62 -29.82
CA LYS A 29 -6.98 -4.64 -29.65
C LYS A 29 -7.47 -5.44 -28.44
N THR A 30 -7.97 -6.65 -28.68
CA THR A 30 -8.57 -7.46 -27.62
C THR A 30 -7.55 -7.48 -26.49
N PRO A 31 -7.90 -7.03 -25.28
CA PRO A 31 -7.00 -7.16 -24.15
C PRO A 31 -6.52 -8.60 -24.14
N PRO A 32 -5.23 -8.86 -23.84
CA PRO A 32 -4.77 -10.22 -23.64
C PRO A 32 -5.80 -10.92 -22.74
N PRO A 33 -6.24 -12.14 -23.07
CA PRO A 33 -7.20 -12.85 -22.25
C PRO A 33 -6.70 -12.76 -20.81
N ALA A 34 -7.55 -12.24 -19.91
CA ALA A 34 -7.23 -12.18 -18.50
C ALA A 34 -6.73 -13.57 -18.13
N SER A 35 -5.45 -13.67 -17.75
CA SER A 35 -4.86 -14.94 -17.39
C SER A 35 -5.82 -15.56 -16.38
N SER A 36 -6.35 -16.73 -16.70
CA SER A 36 -7.17 -17.52 -15.78
C SER A 36 -6.34 -17.71 -14.52
N SER A 37 -6.59 -16.84 -13.53
CA SER A 37 -5.79 -16.80 -12.32
C SER A 37 -6.05 -18.08 -11.56
N THR A 38 -4.98 -18.80 -11.23
CA THR A 38 -4.86 -19.49 -9.94
C THR A 38 -4.96 -18.41 -8.85
N ASP A 39 -6.15 -17.89 -8.60
CA ASP A 39 -7.28 -18.42 -7.83
C ASP A 39 -6.96 -18.14 -6.36
N PHE A 40 -7.45 -16.99 -5.90
CA PHE A 40 -7.33 -16.59 -4.51
C PHE A 40 -7.95 -17.70 -3.67
N ASP A 41 -7.12 -18.47 -2.97
CA ASP A 41 -7.59 -19.59 -2.16
C ASP A 41 -8.35 -19.05 -0.95
N ARG A 42 -9.65 -18.81 -1.14
CA ARG A 42 -10.54 -18.24 -0.15
C ARG A 42 -10.67 -19.15 1.08
N LYS A 43 -10.48 -20.46 0.92
CA LYS A 43 -10.54 -21.42 2.02
C LYS A 43 -9.32 -21.27 2.91
N THR A 44 -8.10 -21.40 2.36
CA THR A 44 -6.87 -21.23 3.13
C THR A 44 -6.73 -19.81 3.67
N PHE A 45 -7.17 -18.80 2.92
CA PHE A 45 -7.24 -17.43 3.40
C PHE A 45 -8.15 -17.30 4.62
N GLY A 46 -9.38 -17.81 4.55
CA GLY A 46 -10.35 -17.73 5.63
C GLY A 46 -9.90 -18.50 6.88
N GLU A 47 -9.28 -19.66 6.70
CA GLU A 47 -8.69 -20.44 7.79
C GLU A 47 -7.57 -19.71 8.53
N TYR A 48 -6.93 -18.72 7.93
CA TYR A 48 -5.89 -17.95 8.60
C TYR A 48 -6.42 -16.63 9.15
N TRP A 49 -7.10 -15.85 8.31
CA TRP A 49 -7.46 -14.47 8.61
C TRP A 49 -8.81 -14.31 9.29
N PHE A 50 -9.80 -15.17 9.02
CA PHE A 50 -11.15 -15.09 9.62
C PHE A 50 -11.28 -15.89 10.92
N LYS A 51 -10.24 -15.83 11.76
CA LYS A 51 -10.19 -16.49 13.08
C LYS A 51 -10.37 -15.54 14.28
N GLY A 52 -10.79 -14.31 14.03
CA GLY A 52 -10.93 -13.29 15.08
C GLY A 52 -9.61 -12.93 15.76
N LYS A 53 -8.49 -13.05 15.04
CA LYS A 53 -7.14 -12.70 15.50
C LYS A 53 -6.45 -11.79 14.49
N ALA A 54 -5.55 -10.95 14.98
CA ALA A 54 -4.61 -10.22 14.15
C ALA A 54 -3.26 -10.96 14.11
N GLU A 55 -2.51 -10.77 13.02
CA GLU A 55 -1.09 -11.10 12.96
C GLU A 55 -0.29 -9.86 13.36
N ILE A 56 0.51 -9.96 14.42
CA ILE A 56 1.45 -8.94 14.87
C ILE A 56 2.85 -9.42 14.55
N SER A 57 3.56 -8.71 13.70
CA SER A 57 4.93 -9.03 13.31
C SER A 57 5.87 -7.88 13.69
N THR A 58 6.97 -8.19 14.38
CA THR A 58 7.96 -7.20 14.81
C THR A 58 9.26 -7.33 14.02
N TYR A 59 9.96 -6.22 13.87
CA TYR A 59 11.16 -6.11 13.05
C TYR A 59 12.21 -5.26 13.74
N ALA A 60 13.47 -5.69 13.68
CA ALA A 60 14.61 -4.84 13.99
C ALA A 60 14.82 -3.89 12.80
N LEU A 61 14.82 -2.58 13.05
CA LEU A 61 14.90 -1.56 12.00
C LEU A 61 16.22 -0.77 12.11
N GLN A 62 16.84 -0.56 10.96
CA GLN A 62 17.87 0.46 10.75
C GLN A 62 17.29 1.44 9.73
N GLN A 63 16.92 2.64 10.16
CA GLN A 63 16.30 3.65 9.31
C GLN A 63 17.32 4.67 8.83
N ALA A 64 17.41 4.83 7.51
CA ALA A 64 18.11 5.96 6.92
C ALA A 64 17.30 7.25 7.17
N HIS A 65 17.86 8.17 7.95
CA HIS A 65 17.29 9.50 8.18
C HIS A 65 18.41 10.48 8.54
N TYR A 66 18.29 11.74 8.11
CA TYR A 66 19.33 12.77 8.27
C TYR A 66 20.74 12.37 7.79
N GLY A 67 20.86 11.50 6.78
CA GLY A 67 22.15 11.07 6.24
C GLY A 67 22.91 10.05 7.11
N ALA A 68 22.24 9.42 8.07
CA ALA A 68 22.77 8.35 8.90
C ALA A 68 21.78 7.18 9.02
N LEU A 69 22.27 6.02 9.44
CA LEU A 69 21.45 4.88 9.85
C LEU A 69 21.14 4.98 11.34
N ASN A 70 19.87 4.89 11.68
CA ASN A 70 19.37 5.05 13.03
C ASN A 70 18.67 3.77 13.48
N PRO A 71 19.03 3.20 14.64
CA PRO A 71 18.34 2.03 15.17
C PRO A 71 16.88 2.37 15.49
N GLY A 72 16.03 1.38 15.33
CA GLY A 72 14.63 1.49 15.65
C GLY A 72 13.93 0.14 15.64
N GLU A 73 12.62 0.20 15.72
CA GLU A 73 11.73 -0.94 15.65
C GLU A 73 10.60 -0.67 14.68
N ALA A 74 10.20 -1.71 13.95
CA ALA A 74 8.96 -1.67 13.19
C ALA A 74 8.00 -2.77 13.65
N VAL A 75 6.71 -2.46 13.64
CA VAL A 75 5.62 -3.41 13.94
C VAL A 75 4.60 -3.34 12.83
N LEU A 76 4.28 -4.48 12.23
CA LEU A 76 3.20 -4.61 11.26
C LEU A 76 2.07 -5.41 11.91
N VAL A 77 0.88 -4.83 11.95
CA VAL A 77 -0.32 -5.50 12.46
C VAL A 77 -1.30 -5.68 11.30
N PHE A 78 -1.56 -6.92 10.93
CA PHE A 78 -2.53 -7.30 9.90
C PHE A 78 -3.79 -7.88 10.54
N VAL A 79 -4.96 -7.43 10.10
CA VAL A 79 -6.25 -7.96 10.57
C VAL A 79 -7.32 -7.75 9.51
N THR A 80 -8.26 -8.68 9.42
CA THR A 80 -9.45 -8.48 8.58
C THR A 80 -10.55 -7.80 9.35
N GLU A 81 -11.22 -6.85 8.71
CA GLU A 81 -12.39 -6.17 9.27
C GLU A 81 -13.35 -5.73 8.16
N ASP A 82 -14.61 -5.52 8.49
CA ASP A 82 -15.57 -4.90 7.59
C ASP A 82 -15.36 -3.39 7.56
N PHE A 83 -15.27 -2.82 6.37
CA PHE A 83 -14.94 -1.42 6.14
C PHE A 83 -15.98 -0.76 5.24
N ARG A 84 -16.48 0.39 5.67
CA ARG A 84 -17.48 1.18 4.96
C ARG A 84 -16.91 1.74 3.66
N THR A 85 -17.56 1.47 2.54
CA THR A 85 -17.09 1.91 1.22
C THR A 85 -17.47 3.36 0.92
N ASP A 86 -18.55 3.86 1.54
CA ASP A 86 -19.04 5.23 1.37
C ASP A 86 -18.34 6.24 2.29
N THR A 87 -18.09 5.87 3.54
CA THR A 87 -17.46 6.76 4.54
C THR A 87 -16.01 6.41 4.86
N GLN A 88 -15.52 5.25 4.41
CA GLN A 88 -14.14 4.80 4.56
C GLN A 88 -13.67 4.77 6.03
N VAL A 89 -14.49 4.12 6.85
CA VAL A 89 -14.26 3.83 8.28
C VAL A 89 -14.60 2.37 8.58
N LYS A 90 -14.15 1.87 9.73
CA LYS A 90 -14.57 0.56 10.22
C LYS A 90 -16.10 0.50 10.36
N LEU A 91 -16.69 -0.64 10.02
CA LEU A 91 -18.10 -0.90 10.28
C LEU A 91 -18.34 -1.17 11.78
N ASP A 92 -19.07 -0.29 12.45
CA ASP A 92 -19.47 -0.47 13.86
C ASP A 92 -20.97 -0.75 14.05
N LYS A 93 -21.81 -0.44 13.05
CA LYS A 93 -23.28 -0.65 13.11
C LYS A 93 -23.72 -1.66 12.06
N GLU A 94 -24.46 -2.69 12.47
CA GLU A 94 -24.86 -3.80 11.59
C GLU A 94 -25.82 -3.37 10.47
N GLU A 95 -26.70 -2.40 10.74
CA GLU A 95 -27.60 -1.77 9.74
C GLU A 95 -26.86 -1.24 8.50
N ASN A 96 -25.57 -0.96 8.65
CA ASN A 96 -24.69 -0.36 7.67
C ASN A 96 -23.87 -1.41 6.87
N ARG A 97 -24.04 -2.71 7.13
CA ARG A 97 -23.28 -3.80 6.48
C ARG A 97 -23.38 -3.80 4.96
N HIS A 98 -24.55 -3.45 4.42
CA HIS A 98 -24.80 -3.41 2.98
C HIS A 98 -23.95 -2.35 2.23
N LYS A 99 -23.30 -1.42 2.93
CA LYS A 99 -22.33 -0.45 2.35
C LYS A 99 -20.91 -0.71 2.84
N SER A 100 -20.56 -1.97 3.11
CA SER A 100 -19.24 -2.36 3.57
C SER A 100 -18.66 -3.50 2.73
N THR A 101 -17.34 -3.60 2.76
CA THR A 101 -16.59 -4.71 2.19
C THR A 101 -15.56 -5.19 3.21
N PRO A 102 -15.26 -6.49 3.30
CA PRO A 102 -14.15 -6.95 4.10
C PRO A 102 -12.83 -6.44 3.48
N VAL A 103 -11.96 -5.91 4.33
CA VAL A 103 -10.61 -5.45 3.97
C VAL A 103 -9.57 -6.21 4.78
N LEU A 104 -8.38 -6.37 4.21
CA LEU A 104 -7.18 -6.64 4.99
C LEU A 104 -6.60 -5.27 5.41
N LYS A 105 -6.75 -4.95 6.70
CA LYS A 105 -6.12 -3.77 7.29
C LYS A 105 -4.68 -4.08 7.66
N LEU A 106 -3.79 -3.14 7.34
CA LEU A 106 -2.45 -3.05 7.91
C LEU A 106 -2.34 -1.81 8.80
N ASN A 107 -1.74 -1.96 9.97
CA ASN A 107 -1.15 -0.87 10.75
C ASN A 107 0.37 -1.07 10.82
N ALA A 108 1.12 -0.20 10.16
CA ALA A 108 2.58 -0.20 10.13
C ALA A 108 3.13 0.90 11.04
N ILE A 109 3.84 0.50 12.09
CA ILE A 109 4.40 1.36 13.13
C ILE A 109 5.90 1.36 12.97
N HIS A 110 6.52 2.54 12.91
CA HIS A 110 7.97 2.70 12.95
C HIS A 110 8.32 3.60 14.12
N ARG A 111 9.19 3.11 15.01
CA ARG A 111 9.79 3.88 16.10
C ARG A 111 11.28 3.99 15.84
N ILE A 112 11.79 5.20 15.69
CA ILE A 112 13.19 5.45 15.32
C ILE A 112 13.73 6.54 16.23
N VAL A 113 14.95 6.36 16.73
CA VAL A 113 15.63 7.38 17.53
C VAL A 113 16.74 8.00 16.70
N THR A 114 16.70 9.33 16.50
CA THR A 114 17.76 10.07 15.80
C THR A 114 18.41 11.09 16.73
N GLY A 115 19.54 10.71 17.34
CA GLY A 115 20.12 11.49 18.43
C GLY A 115 19.18 11.51 19.64
N ILE A 116 18.67 12.68 20.01
CA ILE A 116 17.70 12.85 21.12
C ILE A 116 16.23 12.78 20.66
N TYR A 117 15.96 12.79 19.36
CA TYR A 117 14.59 12.84 18.82
C TYR A 117 14.01 11.43 18.75
N ASP A 118 12.79 11.25 19.23
CA ASP A 118 12.02 10.00 19.09
C ASP A 118 10.91 10.16 18.03
N TYR A 119 11.10 9.51 16.89
CA TYR A 119 10.12 9.48 15.83
C TYR A 119 9.13 8.33 16.05
N SER A 120 7.84 8.65 16.05
CA SER A 120 6.75 7.69 15.96
C SER A 120 5.97 7.93 14.67
N ILE A 121 6.08 6.99 13.73
CA ILE A 121 5.41 7.07 12.42
C ILE A 121 4.46 5.91 12.27
N TYR A 122 3.19 6.21 12.02
CA TYR A 122 2.11 5.23 11.96
C TYR A 122 1.43 5.32 10.61
N THR A 123 1.27 4.20 9.90
CA THR A 123 0.57 4.14 8.61
C THR A 123 -0.48 3.05 8.64
N SER A 124 -1.73 3.40 8.33
CA SER A 124 -2.85 2.47 8.20
C SER A 124 -3.25 2.32 6.73
N VAL A 125 -3.48 1.09 6.28
CA VAL A 125 -3.84 0.76 4.90
C VAL A 125 -5.05 -0.16 4.92
N PHE A 126 -6.05 0.12 4.06
CA PHE A 126 -7.32 -0.60 4.03
C PHE A 126 -7.59 -1.14 2.62
N THR A 127 -7.14 -2.36 2.38
CA THR A 127 -7.19 -3.00 1.05
C THR A 127 -8.29 -4.04 0.99
N PRO A 128 -9.28 -3.92 0.10
CA PRO A 128 -10.33 -4.92 -0.08
C PRO A 128 -9.76 -6.30 -0.37
N ILE A 129 -10.37 -7.32 0.26
CA ILE A 129 -9.95 -8.72 0.08
C ILE A 129 -10.37 -9.24 -1.30
N ASP A 130 -11.51 -8.75 -1.82
CA ASP A 130 -12.02 -9.10 -3.15
C ASP A 130 -11.72 -7.98 -4.17
N PRO A 131 -10.60 -8.09 -4.92
CA PRO A 131 -10.24 -7.07 -5.90
C PRO A 131 -11.13 -7.09 -7.15
N ALA A 132 -11.98 -8.11 -7.36
CA ALA A 132 -12.93 -8.09 -8.47
C ALA A 132 -14.06 -7.08 -8.22
N LEU A 133 -14.48 -6.95 -6.95
CA LEU A 133 -15.47 -5.96 -6.52
C LEU A 133 -14.84 -4.59 -6.27
N PHE A 134 -13.71 -4.57 -5.55
CA PHE A 134 -13.01 -3.34 -5.20
C PHE A 134 -11.53 -3.45 -5.52
N PRO A 135 -11.12 -3.13 -6.77
CA PRO A 135 -9.76 -3.37 -7.23
C PRO A 135 -8.73 -2.47 -6.58
N GLN A 136 -9.13 -1.37 -5.93
CA GLN A 136 -8.23 -0.35 -5.38
C GLN A 136 -8.25 -0.36 -3.85
N THR A 137 -7.11 -0.05 -3.24
CA THR A 137 -7.05 0.25 -1.81
C THR A 137 -7.91 1.46 -1.52
N LEU A 138 -8.79 1.35 -0.52
CA LEU A 138 -9.82 2.36 -0.27
C LEU A 138 -9.26 3.56 0.48
N LYS A 139 -8.34 3.31 1.41
CA LYS A 139 -7.80 4.34 2.29
C LYS A 139 -6.37 4.04 2.71
N VAL A 140 -5.56 5.09 2.77
CA VAL A 140 -4.28 5.11 3.50
C VAL A 140 -4.28 6.33 4.42
N SER A 141 -3.77 6.20 5.64
CA SER A 141 -3.56 7.34 6.53
C SER A 141 -2.25 7.21 7.29
N THR A 142 -1.51 8.30 7.40
CA THR A 142 -0.21 8.34 8.07
C THR A 142 -0.13 9.50 9.04
N THR A 143 0.42 9.22 10.22
CA THR A 143 0.85 10.23 11.17
C THR A 143 2.35 10.13 11.41
N SER A 144 2.98 11.26 11.68
CA SER A 144 4.36 11.32 12.16
C SER A 144 4.43 12.28 13.33
N GLN A 145 5.17 11.89 14.36
CA GLN A 145 5.30 12.61 15.62
C GLN A 145 6.76 12.59 16.06
N ASP A 146 7.29 13.74 16.43
CA ASP A 146 8.62 13.92 17.03
C ASP A 146 8.61 15.17 17.94
N TRP A 147 9.78 15.57 18.43
CA TRP A 147 9.94 16.72 19.32
C TRP A 147 9.61 18.07 18.66
N CYS A 148 9.63 18.15 17.33
CA CYS A 148 9.28 19.36 16.60
C CYS A 148 7.77 19.51 16.40
N GLY A 149 7.02 18.40 16.36
CA GLY A 149 5.56 18.43 16.28
C GLY A 149 4.98 17.23 15.54
N HIS A 150 3.77 17.42 15.01
CA HIS A 150 2.97 16.32 14.47
C HIS A 150 2.43 16.63 13.08
N THR A 151 2.22 15.58 12.30
CA THR A 151 1.63 15.65 10.97
C THR A 151 0.63 14.54 10.75
N PHE A 152 -0.36 14.79 9.90
CA PHE A 152 -1.36 13.84 9.45
C PHE A 152 -1.56 13.97 7.94
N THR A 153 -1.57 12.85 7.24
CA THR A 153 -1.87 12.76 5.81
C THR A 153 -2.79 11.58 5.56
N GLN A 154 -3.78 11.74 4.68
CA GLN A 154 -4.74 10.69 4.33
C GLN A 154 -5.01 10.70 2.83
N LEU A 155 -5.07 9.51 2.25
CA LEU A 155 -5.49 9.24 0.88
C LEU A 155 -6.80 8.47 0.93
N ASN A 156 -7.83 8.98 0.25
CA ASN A 156 -9.11 8.31 0.08
C ASN A 156 -9.32 8.01 -1.40
N TYR A 157 -9.56 6.75 -1.76
CA TYR A 157 -9.92 6.42 -3.13
C TYR A 157 -11.32 6.95 -3.41
N GLN A 158 -11.45 7.87 -4.36
CA GLN A 158 -12.73 8.42 -4.80
C GLN A 158 -12.59 8.98 -6.21
N ASN A 159 -13.69 8.97 -6.98
CA ASN A 159 -13.74 9.57 -8.32
C ASN A 159 -12.59 9.14 -9.25
N ASN A 160 -12.21 7.85 -9.22
CA ASN A 160 -11.11 7.28 -10.02
C ASN A 160 -9.74 7.96 -9.79
N GLY A 161 -9.48 8.38 -8.55
CA GLY A 161 -8.21 8.94 -8.08
C GLY A 161 -8.12 8.85 -6.55
N TYR A 162 -7.12 9.53 -5.99
CA TYR A 162 -6.93 9.61 -4.54
C TYR A 162 -7.06 11.04 -4.07
N LYS A 163 -8.04 11.30 -3.21
CA LYS A 163 -8.14 12.56 -2.48
C LYS A 163 -7.10 12.57 -1.38
N VAL A 164 -6.16 13.50 -1.49
CA VAL A 164 -5.10 13.73 -0.51
C VAL A 164 -5.53 14.87 0.40
N THR A 165 -5.63 14.58 1.70
CA THR A 165 -5.86 15.60 2.73
C THR A 165 -4.75 15.52 3.76
N GLY A 166 -4.21 16.66 4.18
CA GLY A 166 -3.12 16.70 5.14
C GLY A 166 -3.13 17.94 6.03
N ARG A 167 -2.56 17.78 7.23
CA ARG A 167 -2.33 18.85 8.22
C ARG A 167 -0.92 18.70 8.78
N SER A 168 -0.20 19.82 8.87
CA SER A 168 1.16 19.85 9.38
C SER A 168 1.38 21.05 10.30
N TYR A 169 2.27 20.88 11.28
CA TYR A 169 2.85 21.99 12.03
C TYR A 169 3.84 22.83 11.18
N PHE A 170 4.36 22.30 10.08
CA PHE A 170 5.33 22.98 9.22
C PHE A 170 4.64 23.85 8.15
N GLU A 171 5.21 25.03 7.89
CA GLU A 171 4.66 26.08 7.01
C GLU A 171 4.35 25.59 5.58
N ASP A 172 5.27 24.84 4.97
CA ASP A 172 5.11 24.37 3.59
C ASP A 172 3.95 23.38 3.39
N ASN A 173 3.43 22.78 4.48
CA ASN A 173 2.38 21.75 4.42
C ASN A 173 1.25 21.97 5.44
N VAL A 174 0.98 23.22 5.84
CA VAL A 174 -0.06 23.55 6.85
C VAL A 174 -1.40 22.89 6.49
N SER A 175 -1.78 22.93 5.22
CA SER A 175 -2.99 22.33 4.69
C SER A 175 -2.72 21.74 3.31
N GLU A 176 -2.93 20.44 3.17
CA GLU A 176 -2.99 19.79 1.86
C GLU A 176 -4.43 19.40 1.56
N ASP A 177 -4.90 19.75 0.36
CA ASP A 177 -6.23 19.37 -0.11
C ASP A 177 -6.25 19.30 -1.65
N TYR A 178 -5.87 18.14 -2.21
CA TYR A 178 -5.78 17.95 -3.67
C TYR A 178 -6.14 16.53 -4.09
N THR A 179 -6.22 16.30 -5.40
CA THR A 179 -6.45 14.95 -5.95
C THR A 179 -5.20 14.50 -6.68
N SER A 180 -4.76 13.29 -6.37
CA SER A 180 -3.72 12.56 -7.09
C SER A 180 -4.39 11.60 -8.09
N GLU A 181 -3.82 11.48 -9.28
CA GLU A 181 -4.30 10.52 -10.28
C GLU A 181 -4.21 9.08 -9.76
N LYS A 182 -5.10 8.21 -10.21
CA LYS A 182 -5.08 6.80 -9.81
C LYS A 182 -3.82 6.10 -10.30
N ALA A 183 -3.06 5.53 -9.37
CA ALA A 183 -1.94 4.64 -9.60
C ALA A 183 -1.82 3.66 -8.43
N LEU A 184 -0.93 2.66 -8.55
CA LEU A 184 -0.61 1.75 -7.45
C LEU A 184 -0.08 2.58 -6.27
N LEU A 185 -0.58 2.36 -5.05
CA LEU A 185 0.00 2.96 -3.86
C LEU A 185 1.19 2.11 -3.38
N GLU A 186 2.34 2.70 -3.09
CA GLU A 186 3.42 1.93 -2.46
C GLU A 186 2.93 1.28 -1.16
N ASP A 187 2.22 2.02 -0.31
CA ASP A 187 1.70 1.50 0.97
C ASP A 187 0.81 0.26 0.82
N GLU A 188 0.14 0.08 -0.33
CA GLU A 188 -0.73 -1.08 -0.54
C GLU A 188 0.03 -2.38 -0.82
N ILE A 189 1.29 -2.31 -1.26
CA ILE A 189 2.12 -3.49 -1.61
C ILE A 189 2.15 -4.50 -0.46
N TRP A 190 2.23 -4.01 0.79
CA TRP A 190 2.30 -4.83 1.98
C TRP A 190 1.06 -5.71 2.10
N THR A 191 -0.13 -5.14 1.97
CA THR A 191 -1.38 -5.89 2.00
C THR A 191 -1.57 -6.75 0.75
N ARG A 192 -1.19 -6.27 -0.44
CA ARG A 192 -1.30 -7.02 -1.70
C ARG A 192 -0.43 -8.28 -1.69
N LEU A 193 0.77 -8.21 -1.10
CA LEU A 193 1.62 -9.39 -0.88
C LEU A 193 0.94 -10.40 0.04
N ARG A 194 0.27 -9.97 1.11
CA ARG A 194 -0.46 -10.90 2.00
C ARG A 194 -1.71 -11.51 1.36
N LEU A 195 -2.29 -10.84 0.37
CA LEU A 195 -3.49 -11.29 -0.36
C LEU A 195 -3.14 -12.20 -1.54
N THR A 196 -2.44 -11.67 -2.54
CA THR A 196 -2.15 -12.39 -3.80
C THR A 196 -0.92 -11.75 -4.48
N PRO A 197 0.31 -12.16 -4.12
CA PRO A 197 1.54 -11.61 -4.70
C PRO A 197 1.58 -11.65 -6.23
N SER A 198 1.02 -12.70 -6.84
CA SER A 198 0.99 -12.89 -8.29
C SER A 198 0.18 -11.83 -9.06
N ARG A 199 -0.64 -11.02 -8.37
CA ARG A 199 -1.41 -9.91 -8.94
C ARG A 199 -0.70 -8.55 -8.85
N LEU A 200 0.46 -8.48 -8.21
CA LEU A 200 1.27 -7.26 -8.23
C LEU A 200 1.78 -7.01 -9.65
N PRO A 201 1.75 -5.76 -10.14
CA PRO A 201 2.18 -5.44 -11.49
C PRO A 201 3.70 -5.63 -11.64
N LEU A 202 4.12 -6.05 -12.82
CA LEU A 202 5.53 -6.22 -13.19
C LEU A 202 5.85 -5.35 -14.41
N GLY A 203 7.12 -5.03 -14.60
CA GLY A 203 7.58 -4.15 -15.68
C GLY A 203 7.38 -2.68 -15.34
N SER A 204 7.10 -1.86 -16.35
CA SER A 204 6.91 -0.42 -16.18
C SER A 204 5.57 -0.12 -15.52
N ILE A 205 5.60 0.62 -14.41
CA ILE A 205 4.43 0.96 -13.62
C ILE A 205 4.43 2.46 -13.27
N ASN A 206 3.24 2.99 -13.00
CA ASN A 206 3.07 4.23 -12.26
C ASN A 206 2.72 3.89 -10.82
N ILE A 207 3.41 4.53 -9.88
CA ILE A 207 3.26 4.29 -8.44
C ILE A 207 3.22 5.62 -7.69
N ILE A 208 2.34 5.74 -6.70
CA ILE A 208 2.36 6.84 -5.73
C ILE A 208 3.31 6.41 -4.59
N PRO A 209 4.34 7.21 -4.26
CA PRO A 209 5.29 6.86 -3.21
C PRO A 209 4.59 6.72 -1.86
N GLY A 210 5.13 5.86 -1.01
CA GLY A 210 4.53 5.56 0.29
C GLY A 210 4.39 6.82 1.13
N THR A 211 3.28 7.02 1.81
CA THR A 211 3.00 8.25 2.57
C THR A 211 4.05 8.54 3.64
N LYS A 212 4.59 7.50 4.30
CA LYS A 212 5.76 7.63 5.20
C LYS A 212 6.97 8.18 4.44
N THR A 213 7.29 7.58 3.31
CA THR A 213 8.44 7.96 2.48
C THR A 213 8.30 9.39 1.98
N ALA A 214 7.12 9.73 1.45
CA ALA A 214 6.79 11.07 1.00
C ALA A 214 6.99 12.09 2.12
N ARG A 215 6.55 11.77 3.35
CA ARG A 215 6.79 12.63 4.51
C ARG A 215 8.26 12.79 4.86
N LEU A 216 9.02 11.69 4.96
CA LEU A 216 10.43 11.72 5.38
C LEU A 216 11.37 12.33 4.32
N ARG A 217 10.93 12.35 3.06
CA ARG A 217 11.73 12.82 1.92
C ARG A 217 11.15 14.07 1.27
N HIS A 218 10.13 14.67 1.86
CA HIS A 218 9.44 15.87 1.37
C HIS A 218 9.00 15.74 -0.10
N GLN A 219 8.41 14.58 -0.44
CA GLN A 219 7.94 14.31 -1.79
C GLN A 219 6.44 14.54 -1.89
N LYS A 220 6.00 15.06 -3.03
CA LYS A 220 4.58 15.17 -3.34
C LYS A 220 3.98 13.78 -3.53
N ILE A 221 2.76 13.58 -3.03
CA ILE A 221 1.99 12.35 -3.20
C ILE A 221 1.32 12.38 -4.57
N ALA A 222 2.06 12.00 -5.60
CA ALA A 222 1.62 11.94 -6.98
C ALA A 222 2.24 10.71 -7.67
N PRO A 223 1.64 10.21 -8.77
CA PRO A 223 2.22 9.08 -9.48
C PRO A 223 3.59 9.43 -10.06
N MET A 224 4.48 8.46 -10.02
CA MET A 224 5.78 8.51 -10.66
C MET A 224 6.11 7.19 -11.34
N ALA A 225 6.99 7.24 -12.33
CA ALA A 225 7.42 6.06 -13.07
C ALA A 225 8.37 5.20 -12.22
N ALA A 226 8.16 3.89 -12.28
CA ALA A 226 9.04 2.90 -11.68
C ALA A 226 9.07 1.60 -12.50
N MET A 227 10.05 0.75 -12.21
CA MET A 227 10.17 -0.59 -12.77
C MET A 227 10.00 -1.61 -11.64
N ALA A 228 9.00 -2.48 -11.77
CA ALA A 228 8.72 -3.54 -10.81
C ALA A 228 9.16 -4.92 -11.32
N SER A 229 9.73 -5.73 -10.43
CA SER A 229 10.10 -7.11 -10.72
C SER A 229 9.85 -8.03 -9.52
N MET A 230 9.64 -9.31 -9.77
CA MET A 230 9.50 -10.34 -8.74
C MET A 230 10.37 -11.53 -9.08
N GLU A 231 11.21 -11.95 -8.13
CA GLU A 231 12.17 -13.04 -8.32
C GLU A 231 12.39 -13.81 -7.01
N PRO A 232 12.93 -15.05 -7.05
CA PRO A 232 13.40 -15.73 -5.86
C PRO A 232 14.49 -14.92 -5.15
N TYR A 233 14.38 -14.76 -3.84
CA TYR A 233 15.39 -14.06 -3.05
C TYR A 233 16.59 -14.98 -2.80
N LYS A 234 17.77 -14.53 -3.23
CA LYS A 234 19.04 -15.29 -3.16
C LYS A 234 19.98 -14.82 -2.04
N GLY A 235 19.59 -13.79 -1.27
CA GLY A 235 20.42 -13.27 -0.19
C GLY A 235 20.29 -14.07 1.11
N ASN A 236 21.11 -13.73 2.10
CA ASN A 236 21.16 -14.37 3.42
C ASN A 236 20.79 -13.43 4.58
N VAL A 237 20.42 -12.18 4.29
CA VAL A 237 20.09 -11.17 5.29
C VAL A 237 18.75 -11.42 5.98
N PHE A 238 17.76 -11.95 5.26
CA PHE A 238 16.40 -12.14 5.77
C PHE A 238 16.15 -13.60 6.16
N PRO A 239 15.56 -13.86 7.34
CA PRO A 239 15.26 -15.23 7.77
C PRO A 239 14.10 -15.82 6.97
N GLY A 240 14.09 -17.14 6.81
CA GLY A 240 12.97 -17.88 6.22
C GLY A 240 13.41 -18.91 5.18
N LYS A 241 12.42 -19.53 4.52
CA LYS A 241 12.61 -20.54 3.48
C LYS A 241 11.76 -20.17 2.27
N SER A 242 12.23 -20.52 1.07
CA SER A 242 11.52 -20.24 -0.19
C SER A 242 11.07 -18.79 -0.28
N LEU A 243 12.03 -17.87 -0.19
CA LEU A 243 11.76 -16.45 -0.17
C LEU A 243 11.66 -15.90 -1.60
N LYS A 244 10.77 -14.92 -1.78
CA LYS A 244 10.68 -14.07 -2.97
C LYS A 244 10.97 -12.63 -2.58
N VAL A 245 11.41 -11.84 -3.55
CA VAL A 245 11.57 -10.40 -3.42
C VAL A 245 10.74 -9.70 -4.47
N TYR A 246 9.91 -8.76 -4.04
CA TYR A 246 9.28 -7.79 -4.92
C TYR A 246 10.10 -6.50 -4.89
N LYS A 247 10.67 -6.14 -6.03
CA LYS A 247 11.59 -5.02 -6.18
C LYS A 247 10.94 -3.92 -7.00
N ILE A 248 11.07 -2.67 -6.55
CA ILE A 248 10.65 -1.48 -7.27
C ILE A 248 11.84 -0.54 -7.40
N ALA A 249 12.28 -0.28 -8.63
CA ALA A 249 13.27 0.73 -8.95
C ALA A 249 12.55 2.00 -9.43
N TYR A 250 12.63 3.06 -8.63
CA TYR A 250 12.04 4.36 -8.93
C TYR A 250 12.97 5.16 -9.85
N ALA A 251 12.42 5.95 -10.76
CA ALA A 251 13.20 6.76 -11.69
C ALA A 251 14.17 7.75 -11.00
N GLU A 252 13.87 8.14 -9.76
CA GLU A 252 14.70 9.03 -8.93
C GLU A 252 15.87 8.36 -8.20
N GLY A 253 16.20 7.11 -8.54
CA GLY A 253 17.36 6.40 -7.96
C GLY A 253 17.10 5.75 -6.59
N ARG A 254 15.83 5.62 -6.19
CA ARG A 254 15.41 4.82 -5.03
C ARG A 254 15.10 3.39 -5.45
N ILE A 255 15.46 2.41 -4.62
CA ILE A 255 15.13 1.00 -4.80
C ILE A 255 14.50 0.47 -3.52
N LEU A 256 13.25 0.02 -3.62
CA LEU A 256 12.55 -0.71 -2.57
C LEU A 256 12.58 -2.20 -2.89
N GLN A 257 12.91 -3.03 -1.90
CA GLN A 257 12.85 -4.48 -1.97
C GLN A 257 12.08 -5.02 -0.78
N VAL A 258 10.94 -5.65 -1.02
CA VAL A 258 10.15 -6.31 0.03
C VAL A 258 10.33 -7.81 -0.12
N VAL A 259 10.87 -8.45 0.92
CA VAL A 259 11.16 -9.89 0.95
C VAL A 259 10.09 -10.62 1.75
N PHE A 260 9.55 -11.69 1.18
CA PHE A 260 8.42 -12.41 1.74
C PHE A 260 8.51 -13.92 1.44
N GLU A 261 7.81 -14.72 2.24
CA GLU A 261 7.67 -16.16 2.03
C GLU A 261 6.81 -16.44 0.78
N GLU A 262 7.26 -17.31 -0.11
CA GLU A 262 6.47 -17.70 -1.28
C GLU A 262 5.14 -18.36 -0.89
N ASN A 263 5.15 -19.16 0.17
CA ASN A 263 3.98 -19.87 0.64
C ASN A 263 3.06 -18.94 1.44
N PHE A 264 1.74 -19.17 1.33
CA PHE A 264 0.76 -18.52 2.18
C PHE A 264 1.11 -18.76 3.68
N PRO A 265 1.03 -17.76 4.58
CA PRO A 265 0.34 -16.47 4.44
C PRO A 265 1.19 -15.35 3.82
N HIS A 266 2.24 -15.68 3.06
CA HIS A 266 3.13 -14.74 2.39
C HIS A 266 3.77 -13.76 3.37
N ARG A 267 4.28 -14.28 4.51
CA ARG A 267 4.82 -13.44 5.57
C ARG A 267 5.96 -12.58 5.02
N ILE A 268 5.92 -11.29 5.34
CA ILE A 268 7.01 -10.36 5.03
C ILE A 268 8.14 -10.62 6.03
N THR A 269 9.28 -11.11 5.55
CA THR A 269 10.46 -11.43 6.37
C THR A 269 11.39 -10.24 6.54
N GLY A 270 11.22 -9.22 5.70
CA GLY A 270 11.87 -7.93 5.84
C GLY A 270 11.80 -7.10 4.58
N TRP A 271 12.45 -5.94 4.61
CA TRP A 271 12.61 -5.09 3.44
C TRP A 271 13.88 -4.27 3.50
N GLU A 272 14.33 -3.84 2.33
CA GLU A 272 15.36 -2.83 2.14
C GLU A 272 14.80 -1.67 1.33
N ASP A 273 15.17 -0.44 1.70
CA ASP A 273 14.84 0.77 0.97
C ASP A 273 16.11 1.61 0.83
N THR A 274 16.66 1.62 -0.38
CA THR A 274 17.95 2.25 -0.70
C THR A 274 17.73 3.51 -1.51
N TYR A 275 18.25 4.64 -1.05
CA TYR A 275 18.13 5.92 -1.74
C TYR A 275 19.26 6.90 -1.40
N PRO A 276 19.54 7.89 -2.27
CA PRO A 276 20.47 8.97 -1.95
C PRO A 276 19.96 9.84 -0.80
N SER A 277 20.80 10.10 0.19
CA SER A 277 20.54 11.01 1.31
C SER A 277 21.82 11.76 1.69
N ARG A 278 21.78 13.09 1.64
CA ARG A 278 22.92 13.97 1.96
C ARG A 278 24.25 13.53 1.31
N GLY A 279 24.20 13.18 0.01
CA GLY A 279 25.37 12.78 -0.78
C GLY A 279 25.85 11.34 -0.57
N LYS A 280 25.15 10.54 0.25
CA LYS A 280 25.46 9.12 0.48
C LYS A 280 24.31 8.24 0.01
N LEU A 281 24.62 7.07 -0.52
CA LEU A 281 23.62 6.03 -0.74
C LEU A 281 23.42 5.28 0.59
N LEU A 282 22.21 5.32 1.14
CA LEU A 282 21.89 4.67 2.41
C LEU A 282 20.76 3.67 2.21
N THR A 283 20.81 2.57 2.96
CA THR A 283 19.81 1.51 2.93
C THR A 283 19.12 1.42 4.27
N THR A 284 17.84 1.78 4.30
CA THR A 284 16.95 1.39 5.40
C THR A 284 16.73 -0.11 5.33
N ARG A 285 16.80 -0.81 6.45
CA ARG A 285 16.59 -2.26 6.51
C ARG A 285 15.74 -2.63 7.72
N ALA A 286 14.73 -3.46 7.50
CA ALA A 286 13.95 -4.07 8.58
C ALA A 286 13.99 -5.59 8.47
N ILE A 287 14.39 -6.27 9.55
CA ILE A 287 14.53 -7.73 9.60
C ILE A 287 13.53 -8.28 10.60
N HIS A 288 12.73 -9.26 10.18
CA HIS A 288 11.73 -9.92 11.03
C HIS A 288 12.35 -10.51 12.30
N LYS A 289 11.67 -10.30 13.42
CA LYS A 289 12.00 -10.86 14.75
C LYS A 289 11.03 -11.97 15.13
N LYS A 290 9.77 -11.59 15.35
CA LYS A 290 8.71 -12.47 15.88
C LYS A 290 7.36 -12.16 15.25
N THR A 291 6.51 -13.18 15.24
CA THR A 291 5.11 -13.06 14.85
C THR A 291 4.23 -13.69 15.93
N LEU A 292 3.14 -13.02 16.28
CA LEU A 292 2.12 -13.51 17.20
C LEU A 292 0.74 -13.38 16.55
N LEU A 293 -0.04 -14.46 16.55
CA LEU A 293 -1.46 -14.42 16.22
C LEU A 293 -2.27 -14.24 17.51
N SER A 294 -2.91 -13.08 17.67
CA SER A 294 -3.63 -12.75 18.90
C SER A 294 -4.83 -11.82 18.65
N ALA A 295 -5.87 -11.98 19.47
CA ALA A 295 -6.97 -11.02 19.58
C ALA A 295 -6.53 -9.85 20.47
N TYR A 296 -5.50 -9.10 20.03
CA TYR A 296 -4.75 -8.18 20.90
C TYR A 296 -5.58 -7.07 21.55
N TRP A 297 -6.74 -6.74 20.99
CA TRP A 297 -7.66 -5.76 21.57
C TRP A 297 -8.23 -6.22 22.92
N THR A 298 -8.15 -7.51 23.28
CA THR A 298 -8.47 -8.02 24.62
C THR A 298 -7.23 -8.14 25.52
N GLN A 299 -6.04 -7.81 25.01
CA GLN A 299 -4.75 -7.98 25.69
C GLN A 299 -4.16 -6.62 26.11
N ASN A 300 -4.98 -5.77 26.71
CA ASN A 300 -4.67 -4.38 27.03
C ASN A 300 -4.52 -4.10 28.54
N ALA A 301 -4.56 -5.14 29.38
CA ALA A 301 -4.39 -5.02 30.82
C ALA A 301 -2.91 -5.20 31.23
N PRO A 302 -2.47 -4.69 32.41
CA PRO A 302 -1.08 -4.78 32.86
C PRO A 302 -0.50 -6.21 32.89
N GLU A 303 -1.31 -7.21 33.21
CA GLU A 303 -0.94 -8.63 33.21
C GLU A 303 -0.54 -9.15 31.82
N ASN A 304 -0.98 -8.50 30.74
CA ASN A 304 -0.63 -8.88 29.37
C ASN A 304 0.75 -8.34 28.94
N ARG A 305 1.44 -7.59 29.80
CA ARG A 305 2.73 -6.94 29.45
C ARG A 305 3.80 -7.92 28.98
N SER A 306 3.81 -9.16 29.50
CA SER A 306 4.74 -10.23 29.08
C SER A 306 4.62 -10.61 27.59
N LEU A 307 3.51 -10.28 26.92
CA LEU A 307 3.37 -10.47 25.48
C LEU A 307 4.33 -9.57 24.69
N ARG A 308 4.79 -8.44 25.27
CA ARG A 308 5.82 -7.60 24.64
C ARG A 308 7.15 -8.34 24.52
N ASP A 309 7.52 -9.12 25.52
CA ASP A 309 8.75 -9.92 25.52
C ASP A 309 8.67 -11.02 24.45
N THR A 310 7.49 -11.64 24.30
CA THR A 310 7.21 -12.62 23.24
C THR A 310 7.40 -12.01 21.84
N LEU A 311 7.04 -10.74 21.70
CA LEU A 311 7.21 -9.95 20.48
C LEU A 311 8.60 -9.29 20.36
N GLN A 312 9.47 -9.46 21.35
CA GLN A 312 10.79 -8.83 21.44
C GLN A 312 10.73 -7.30 21.25
N LEU A 313 9.72 -6.65 21.85
CA LEU A 313 9.59 -5.19 21.84
C LEU A 313 10.32 -4.60 23.05
N GLN A 314 11.04 -3.50 22.83
CA GLN A 314 11.71 -2.75 23.90
C GLN A 314 10.73 -1.89 24.71
#